data_AF-A0A0W7WCW3-F1
#
_entry.id   AF-A0A0W7WCW3-F1
#
_cell.length_a   1.000
_cell.length_b   1.000
_cell.length_c   1.000
_cell.angle_alpha   90.00
_cell.angle_beta   90.00
_cell.angle_gamma   90.00
#
_symmetry.space_group_name_H-M   'P 1'
#
loop_
_entity.id
_entity.type
_entity.pdbx_description
1 polymer ?
#
loop_
_entity_poly.entity_id
_entity_poly.type
_entity_poly.pdbx_seq_one_letter_code
_entity_poly.pdbx_strand_id
1 'polypeptide(L)'
;MAAVPDEITAGGLSWEETLELTSMNRSLPSGMLQAKPDGTKITVLQAARQMIGISDNTATDLLIARVGRERVERAVANLGHSDPAAMTPFLTTREIFQLSYGAGEGSAASRELQKLSLAWAGAAVDERRGILQRVDELPLALSEQGFVDRVGEPQEPPWTRGLEWFATPADIAAAHRGLAERAERQPELTQIFLSNPGLGASPGLDRTVWPSIAYKGGGNLGVLTGAWRAERSDGSAVNVVLMLSGDTSETAREIQFASGELSGLSQAILELLGEKPTG
;
A
#
# COMPACT_ATOMS: atom_id res chain seq x y z
N MET A 1 -4.27 3.96 -4.99
CA MET A 1 -4.24 4.17 -6.47
C MET A 1 -5.51 4.81 -7.01
N ALA A 2 -6.72 4.24 -6.84
CA ALA A 2 -7.93 4.64 -7.57
C ALA A 2 -8.29 6.14 -7.57
N ALA A 3 -7.96 6.90 -6.52
CA ALA A 3 -8.20 8.33 -6.48
C ALA A 3 -7.42 9.13 -7.55
N VAL A 4 -6.23 8.68 -7.96
CA VAL A 4 -5.42 9.33 -9.00
C VAL A 4 -6.13 9.32 -10.37
N PRO A 5 -6.51 8.16 -10.95
CA PRO A 5 -7.23 8.12 -12.21
C PRO A 5 -8.64 8.76 -12.12
N ASP A 6 -9.26 8.78 -10.94
CA ASP A 6 -10.53 9.48 -10.74
C ASP A 6 -10.34 11.01 -10.90
N GLU A 7 -9.32 11.59 -10.26
CA GLU A 7 -9.02 13.02 -10.39
C GLU A 7 -8.52 13.39 -11.79
N ILE A 8 -7.84 12.49 -12.49
CA ILE A 8 -7.47 12.68 -13.90
C ILE A 8 -8.72 12.73 -14.79
N THR A 9 -9.66 11.81 -14.58
CA THR A 9 -10.94 11.81 -15.31
C THR A 9 -11.74 13.08 -15.03
N ALA A 10 -11.72 13.57 -13.78
CA ALA A 10 -12.38 14.80 -13.37
C ALA A 10 -11.66 16.08 -13.84
N GLY A 11 -10.49 15.97 -14.47
CA GLY A 11 -9.67 17.11 -14.91
C GLY A 11 -8.94 17.86 -13.79
N GLY A 12 -8.90 17.31 -12.57
CA GLY A 12 -8.24 17.89 -11.40
C GLY A 12 -6.75 17.51 -11.26
N LEU A 13 -6.27 16.58 -12.08
CA LEU A 13 -4.89 16.07 -12.10
C LEU A 13 -4.51 15.69 -13.53
N SER A 14 -3.21 15.68 -13.85
CA SER A 14 -2.68 15.16 -15.12
C SER A 14 -1.56 14.16 -14.86
N TRP A 15 -1.45 13.14 -15.71
CA TRP A 15 -0.33 12.18 -15.68
C TRP A 15 1.04 12.87 -15.82
N GLU A 16 1.10 13.97 -16.56
CA GLU A 16 2.32 14.76 -16.80
C GLU A 16 2.55 15.86 -15.75
N GLU A 17 1.61 16.03 -14.81
CA GLU A 17 1.82 16.97 -13.73
C GLU A 17 3.06 16.58 -12.91
N THR A 18 3.90 17.57 -12.62
CA THR A 18 5.15 17.36 -11.90
C THR A 18 4.97 17.58 -10.40
N LEU A 19 5.36 16.58 -9.62
CA LEU A 19 5.44 16.60 -8.17
C LEU A 19 6.89 16.87 -7.74
N GLU A 20 7.06 17.39 -6.53
CA GLU A 20 8.37 17.69 -5.95
C GLU A 20 8.59 16.92 -4.65
N LEU A 21 9.70 16.19 -4.59
CA LEU A 21 10.18 15.56 -3.38
C LEU A 21 10.74 16.61 -2.43
N THR A 22 10.32 16.55 -1.16
CA THR A 22 10.83 17.37 -0.07
C THR A 22 11.12 16.48 1.13
N SER A 23 11.91 16.97 2.08
CA SER A 23 12.12 16.29 3.37
C SER A 23 10.82 16.02 4.15
N MET A 24 9.76 16.80 3.93
CA MET A 24 8.48 16.67 4.63
C MET A 24 7.56 15.60 4.03
N ASN A 25 7.68 15.28 2.74
CA ASN A 25 6.88 14.25 2.08
C ASN A 25 7.65 12.94 1.83
N ARG A 26 8.88 12.84 2.35
CA ARG A 26 9.72 11.65 2.29
C ARG A 26 9.23 10.58 3.27
N SER A 27 9.16 9.33 2.82
CA SER A 27 8.82 8.17 3.65
C SER A 27 10.00 7.20 3.75
N LEU A 28 9.81 6.06 4.40
CA LEU A 28 10.78 4.98 4.53
C LEU A 28 10.54 3.88 3.47
N PRO A 29 11.53 3.00 3.21
CA PRO A 29 11.36 1.85 2.32
C PRO A 29 10.11 1.01 2.63
N SER A 30 9.54 0.28 1.68
CA SER A 30 9.98 0.05 0.30
C SER A 30 9.92 1.27 -0.63
N GLY A 31 10.70 1.23 -1.70
CA GLY A 31 10.83 2.30 -2.68
C GLY A 31 12.27 2.71 -2.97
N MET A 32 12.44 3.65 -3.89
CA MET A 32 13.72 4.25 -4.23
C MET A 32 13.70 5.78 -4.16
N LEU A 33 12.52 6.40 -4.19
CA LEU A 33 12.41 7.85 -4.26
C LEU A 33 12.90 8.56 -2.98
N GLN A 34 12.83 7.89 -1.82
CA GLN A 34 13.36 8.41 -0.55
C GLN A 34 14.87 8.67 -0.57
N ALA A 35 15.62 8.00 -1.44
CA ALA A 35 17.06 8.16 -1.60
C ALA A 35 17.43 9.32 -2.55
N LYS A 36 16.45 9.95 -3.22
CA LYS A 36 16.69 11.10 -4.09
C LYS A 36 16.86 12.39 -3.27
N PRO A 37 17.60 13.39 -3.81
CA PRO A 37 17.73 14.68 -3.15
C PRO A 37 16.41 15.46 -3.13
N ASP A 38 16.24 16.33 -2.14
CA ASP A 38 15.14 17.30 -2.11
C ASP A 38 15.15 18.16 -3.39
N GLY A 39 13.96 18.56 -3.85
CA GLY A 39 13.77 19.25 -5.11
C GLY A 39 13.69 18.33 -6.33
N THR A 40 13.89 17.01 -6.17
CA THR A 40 13.70 16.04 -7.26
C THR A 40 12.28 16.14 -7.80
N LYS A 41 12.17 16.31 -9.11
CA LYS A 41 10.92 16.41 -9.86
C LYS A 41 10.55 15.05 -10.45
N ILE A 42 9.29 14.65 -10.29
CA ILE A 42 8.75 13.38 -10.80
C ILE A 42 7.32 13.61 -11.31
N THR A 43 6.93 13.01 -12.43
CA THR A 43 5.54 13.14 -12.90
C THR A 43 4.59 12.24 -12.10
N VAL A 44 3.30 12.56 -12.10
CA VAL A 44 2.25 11.71 -11.51
C VAL A 44 2.32 10.28 -12.09
N LEU A 45 2.54 10.14 -13.40
CA LEU A 45 2.72 8.84 -14.05
C LEU A 45 3.92 8.07 -13.49
N GLN A 46 5.07 8.72 -13.36
CA GLN A 46 6.28 8.10 -12.82
C GLN A 46 6.08 7.71 -11.34
N ALA A 47 5.48 8.58 -10.54
CA ALA A 47 5.16 8.29 -9.14
C ALA A 47 4.20 7.10 -9.02
N ALA A 48 3.13 7.05 -9.83
CA ALA A 48 2.17 5.95 -9.81
C ALA A 48 2.79 4.61 -10.25
N ARG A 49 3.67 4.64 -11.26
CA ARG A 49 4.45 3.45 -11.65
C ARG A 49 5.34 2.95 -10.53
N GLN A 50 6.03 3.82 -9.80
CA GLN A 50 6.86 3.39 -8.66
C GLN A 50 6.01 2.89 -7.48
N MET A 51 4.90 3.57 -7.15
CA MET A 51 3.97 3.14 -6.11
C MET A 51 3.42 1.73 -6.36
N ILE A 52 3.05 1.38 -7.60
CA ILE A 52 2.50 0.05 -7.89
C ILE A 52 3.60 -0.97 -8.17
N GLY A 53 4.57 -0.62 -9.02
CA GLY A 53 5.58 -1.55 -9.51
C GLY A 53 6.53 -2.04 -8.42
N ILE A 54 6.99 -1.13 -7.54
CA ILE A 54 7.97 -1.43 -6.49
C ILE A 54 7.49 -1.07 -5.08
N SER A 55 6.21 -0.74 -4.92
CA SER A 55 5.64 -0.33 -3.63
C SER A 55 6.34 0.89 -3.02
N ASP A 56 6.70 1.87 -3.85
CA ASP A 56 7.42 3.06 -3.36
C ASP A 56 6.54 3.92 -2.44
N ASN A 57 6.90 3.94 -1.16
CA ASN A 57 6.18 4.65 -0.10
C ASN A 57 6.25 6.17 -0.26
N THR A 58 7.40 6.70 -0.69
CA THR A 58 7.55 8.15 -0.91
C THR A 58 6.74 8.60 -2.13
N ALA A 59 6.70 7.81 -3.20
CA ALA A 59 5.83 8.08 -4.33
C ALA A 59 4.34 7.98 -3.94
N THR A 60 3.98 7.03 -3.07
CA THR A 60 2.62 6.90 -2.52
C THR A 60 2.21 8.17 -1.78
N ASP A 61 3.05 8.64 -0.86
CA ASP A 61 2.76 9.82 -0.05
C ASP A 61 2.73 11.11 -0.87
N LEU A 62 3.57 11.24 -1.91
CA LEU A 62 3.48 12.34 -2.87
C LEU A 62 2.13 12.37 -3.60
N LEU A 63 1.63 11.21 -4.02
CA LEU A 63 0.33 11.11 -4.68
C LEU A 63 -0.82 11.41 -3.72
N ILE A 64 -0.77 10.91 -2.48
CA ILE A 64 -1.77 11.22 -1.46
C ILE A 64 -1.78 12.72 -1.16
N ALA A 65 -0.62 13.33 -0.96
CA ALA A 65 -0.50 14.76 -0.70
C ALA A 65 -1.07 15.59 -1.86
N ARG A 66 -0.82 15.18 -3.10
CA ARG A 66 -1.35 15.89 -4.28
C ARG A 66 -2.85 15.71 -4.47
N VAL A 67 -3.38 14.49 -4.26
CA VAL A 67 -4.79 14.18 -4.43
C VAL A 67 -5.62 14.75 -3.26
N GLY A 68 -5.08 14.73 -2.05
CA GLY A 68 -5.76 15.10 -0.82
C GLY A 68 -6.40 13.88 -0.15
N ARG A 69 -6.29 13.80 1.18
CA ARG A 69 -6.70 12.66 1.99
C ARG A 69 -8.17 12.33 1.85
N GLU A 70 -9.03 13.35 1.88
CA GLU A 70 -10.49 13.20 1.80
C GLU A 70 -10.93 12.61 0.46
N ARG A 71 -10.18 12.88 -0.62
CA ARG A 71 -10.45 12.27 -1.92
C ARG A 71 -10.04 10.80 -1.96
N VAL A 72 -8.96 10.43 -1.26
CA VAL A 72 -8.56 9.03 -1.08
C VAL A 72 -9.59 8.28 -0.24
N GLU A 73 -10.05 8.86 0.87
CA GLU A 73 -11.13 8.33 1.71
C GLU A 73 -12.42 8.10 0.90
N ARG A 74 -12.80 9.07 0.07
CA ARG A 74 -13.95 8.92 -0.84
C ARG A 74 -13.73 7.81 -1.87
N ALA A 75 -12.51 7.66 -2.40
CA ALA A 75 -12.21 6.57 -3.32
C ALA A 75 -12.33 5.20 -2.65
N VAL A 76 -11.95 5.05 -1.39
CA VAL A 76 -12.16 3.82 -0.60
C VAL A 76 -13.65 3.46 -0.55
N ALA A 77 -14.51 4.43 -0.20
CA ALA A 77 -15.96 4.22 -0.19
C ALA A 77 -16.51 3.86 -1.59
N ASN A 78 -16.07 4.57 -2.63
CA ASN A 78 -16.51 4.35 -4.01
C ASN A 78 -16.07 3.00 -4.60
N LEU A 79 -15.01 2.40 -4.06
CA LEU A 79 -14.58 1.04 -4.43
C LEU A 79 -15.44 -0.04 -3.74
N GLY A 80 -16.40 0.35 -2.90
CA GLY A 80 -17.32 -0.57 -2.23
C GLY A 80 -16.74 -1.21 -0.97
N HIS A 81 -15.81 -0.53 -0.29
CA HIS A 81 -15.25 -1.01 0.97
C HIS A 81 -16.37 -1.22 2.01
N SER A 82 -16.37 -2.39 2.66
CA SER A 82 -17.41 -2.81 3.59
C SER A 82 -17.49 -1.94 4.86
N ASP A 83 -16.36 -1.41 5.31
CA ASP A 83 -16.27 -0.44 6.41
C ASP A 83 -15.29 0.71 6.09
N PRO A 84 -15.70 1.75 5.36
CA PRO A 84 -14.80 2.86 5.01
C PRO A 84 -14.30 3.65 6.23
N ALA A 85 -15.02 3.59 7.37
CA ALA A 85 -14.63 4.29 8.59
C ALA A 85 -13.36 3.70 9.22
N ALA A 86 -13.09 2.40 9.01
CA ALA A 86 -11.85 1.75 9.45
C ALA A 86 -10.59 2.33 8.80
N MET A 87 -10.71 3.01 7.65
CA MET A 87 -9.63 3.72 6.96
C MET A 87 -9.80 5.24 7.01
N THR A 88 -10.54 5.77 8.00
CA THR A 88 -10.74 7.21 8.17
C THR A 88 -10.21 7.67 9.55
N PRO A 89 -9.25 8.62 9.62
CA PRO A 89 -8.57 9.25 8.49
C PRO A 89 -7.67 8.28 7.71
N PHE A 90 -7.57 8.44 6.39
CA PHE A 90 -6.74 7.55 5.57
C PHE A 90 -5.27 7.87 5.79
N LEU A 91 -4.50 6.95 6.39
CA LEU A 91 -3.08 7.15 6.71
C LEU A 91 -2.18 7.19 5.47
N THR A 92 -1.16 8.04 5.51
CA THR A 92 0.03 7.97 4.65
C THR A 92 1.01 6.92 5.20
N THR A 93 1.95 6.49 4.35
CA THR A 93 2.98 5.54 4.78
C THR A 93 3.91 6.17 5.82
N ARG A 94 4.31 7.44 5.64
CA ARG A 94 5.12 8.21 6.58
C ARG A 94 4.47 8.29 7.96
N GLU A 95 3.17 8.56 8.02
CA GLU A 95 2.44 8.65 9.30
C GLU A 95 2.43 7.31 10.04
N ILE A 96 2.17 6.20 9.34
CA ILE A 96 2.25 4.85 9.94
C ILE A 96 3.66 4.62 10.48
N PHE A 97 4.71 4.89 9.71
CA PHE A 97 6.07 4.65 10.20
C PHE A 97 6.43 5.52 11.41
N GLN A 98 6.09 6.81 11.38
CA GLN A 98 6.40 7.72 12.49
C GLN A 98 5.66 7.31 13.77
N LEU A 99 4.37 6.97 13.68
CA LEU A 99 3.58 6.56 14.83
C LEU A 99 3.93 5.15 15.32
N SER A 100 4.31 4.25 14.42
CA SER A 100 4.62 2.85 14.77
C SER A 100 6.01 2.70 15.36
N TYR A 101 7.00 3.37 14.77
CA TYR A 101 8.42 3.08 15.03
C TYR A 101 9.24 4.30 15.45
N GLY A 102 8.71 5.52 15.28
CA GLY A 102 9.45 6.77 15.49
C GLY A 102 9.59 7.17 16.96
N ALA A 103 8.90 6.50 17.87
CA ALA A 103 8.93 6.77 19.31
C ALA A 103 10.29 6.40 19.94
N GLY A 104 10.82 7.25 20.82
CA GLY A 104 12.06 6.96 21.56
C GLY A 104 12.65 8.19 22.26
N GLU A 105 13.68 7.98 23.07
CA GLU A 105 14.26 9.05 23.90
C GLU A 105 15.25 9.96 23.14
N GLY A 106 15.71 9.55 21.95
CA GLY A 106 16.85 10.15 21.26
C GLY A 106 16.66 11.57 20.73
N SER A 107 15.43 11.99 20.37
CA SER A 107 15.15 13.33 19.82
C SER A 107 13.86 13.93 20.37
N ALA A 108 13.69 15.25 20.24
CA ALA A 108 12.44 15.92 20.60
C ALA A 108 11.25 15.39 19.77
N ALA A 109 11.47 15.15 18.47
CA ALA A 109 10.48 14.54 17.59
C ALA A 109 10.12 13.12 18.05
N SER A 110 11.09 12.30 18.41
CA SER A 110 10.85 10.92 18.89
C SER A 110 10.07 10.87 20.19
N ARG A 111 10.35 11.80 21.13
CA ARG A 111 9.57 11.91 22.37
C ARG A 111 8.15 12.40 22.12
N GLU A 112 7.95 13.24 21.11
CA GLU A 112 6.62 13.70 20.72
C GLU A 112 5.83 12.59 20.03
N LEU A 113 6.44 11.85 19.12
CA LEU A 113 5.85 10.66 18.49
C LEU A 113 5.45 9.60 19.51
N GLN A 114 6.20 9.45 20.60
CA GLN A 114 5.80 8.56 21.69
C GLN A 114 4.44 8.96 22.30
N LYS A 115 4.20 10.26 22.55
CA LYS A 115 2.92 10.74 23.08
C LYS A 115 1.80 10.58 22.06
N LEU A 116 2.07 10.93 20.80
CA LEU A 116 1.10 10.83 19.70
C LEU A 116 0.68 9.38 19.43
N SER A 117 1.65 8.46 19.46
CA SER A 117 1.42 7.02 19.28
C SER A 117 0.58 6.42 20.40
N LEU A 118 0.80 6.83 21.65
CA LEU A 118 -0.02 6.39 22.79
C LEU A 118 -1.46 6.93 22.71
N ALA A 119 -1.63 8.16 22.23
CA ALA A 119 -2.96 8.76 22.07
C ALA A 119 -3.78 8.12 20.94
N TRP A 120 -3.14 7.61 19.89
CA TRP A 120 -3.79 7.13 18.67
C TRP A 120 -4.83 6.03 18.90
N ALA A 121 -4.51 5.01 19.70
CA ALA A 121 -5.30 3.79 19.81
C ALA A 121 -6.74 4.04 20.30
N GLY A 122 -6.92 5.00 21.21
CA GLY A 122 -8.22 5.37 21.79
C GLY A 122 -8.88 6.61 21.18
N ALA A 123 -8.23 7.27 20.22
CA ALA A 123 -8.67 8.55 19.68
C ALA A 123 -9.84 8.39 18.68
N ALA A 124 -10.81 9.31 18.75
CA ALA A 124 -11.84 9.47 17.73
C ALA A 124 -11.26 10.03 16.42
N VAL A 125 -12.03 9.99 15.32
CA VAL A 125 -11.58 10.41 13.98
C VAL A 125 -11.01 11.84 13.97
N ASP A 126 -11.69 12.80 14.59
CA ASP A 126 -11.24 14.20 14.61
C ASP A 126 -9.95 14.37 15.43
N GLU A 127 -9.82 13.64 16.53
CA GLU A 127 -8.61 13.61 17.35
C GLU A 127 -7.44 12.96 16.59
N ARG A 128 -7.72 11.87 15.86
CA ARG A 128 -6.74 11.24 14.96
C ARG A 128 -6.28 12.21 13.88
N ARG A 129 -7.17 12.98 13.25
CA ARG A 129 -6.78 14.04 12.29
C ARG A 129 -5.86 15.07 12.93
N GLY A 130 -6.14 15.49 14.18
CA GLY A 130 -5.26 16.39 14.93
C GLY A 130 -3.90 15.78 15.28
N ILE A 131 -3.86 14.47 15.58
CA ILE A 131 -2.60 13.73 15.76
C ILE A 131 -1.80 13.73 14.45
N LEU A 132 -2.43 13.39 13.33
CA LEU A 132 -1.78 13.33 12.03
C LEU A 132 -1.21 14.69 11.60
N GLN A 133 -1.95 15.79 11.80
CA GLN A 133 -1.42 17.14 11.56
C GLN A 133 -0.12 17.40 12.34
N ARG A 134 -0.05 16.99 13.60
CA ARG A 134 1.16 17.14 14.41
C ARG A 134 2.29 16.23 13.94
N VAL A 135 1.98 15.02 13.47
CA VAL A 135 2.97 14.10 12.88
C VAL A 135 3.56 14.69 11.59
N ASP A 136 2.74 15.32 10.76
CA ASP A 136 3.15 15.94 9.49
C ASP A 136 4.08 17.14 9.69
N GLU A 137 4.03 17.81 10.85
CA GLU A 137 4.92 18.91 11.21
C GLU A 137 6.30 18.45 11.72
N LEU A 138 6.44 17.16 12.05
CA LEU A 138 7.70 16.62 12.58
C LEU A 138 8.66 16.19 11.47
N PRO A 139 9.98 16.40 11.65
CA PRO A 139 10.97 15.78 10.79
C PRO A 139 10.91 14.26 10.93
N LEU A 140 11.28 13.54 9.86
CA LEU A 140 11.31 12.08 9.89
C LEU A 140 12.25 11.60 11.00
N ALA A 141 11.69 10.99 12.04
CA ALA A 141 12.43 10.63 13.25
C ALA A 141 13.30 9.37 13.11
N LEU A 142 13.24 8.69 11.97
CA LEU A 142 13.93 7.43 11.69
C LEU A 142 14.76 7.52 10.42
N SER A 143 15.96 6.95 10.46
CA SER A 143 16.70 6.58 9.26
C SER A 143 16.19 5.24 8.70
N GLU A 144 16.57 4.90 7.47
CA GLU A 144 16.26 3.59 6.90
C GLU A 144 16.83 2.44 7.75
N GLN A 145 18.07 2.57 8.22
CA GLN A 145 18.67 1.58 9.11
C GLN A 145 17.94 1.53 10.46
N GLY A 146 17.59 2.69 11.03
CA GLY A 146 16.85 2.74 12.28
C GLY A 146 15.48 2.07 12.19
N PHE A 147 14.81 2.16 11.04
CA PHE A 147 13.57 1.41 10.79
C PHE A 147 13.81 -0.11 10.77
N VAL A 148 14.84 -0.58 10.07
CA VAL A 148 15.21 -2.01 10.04
C VAL A 148 15.52 -2.52 11.44
N ASP A 149 16.31 -1.78 12.21
CA ASP A 149 16.67 -2.13 13.58
C ASP A 149 15.41 -2.24 14.46
N ARG A 150 14.51 -1.25 14.37
CA ARG A 150 13.25 -1.25 15.12
C ARG A 150 12.38 -2.45 14.77
N VAL A 151 12.17 -2.75 13.49
CA VAL A 151 11.34 -3.90 13.08
C VAL A 151 11.93 -5.23 13.57
N GLY A 152 13.26 -5.33 13.74
CA GLY A 152 13.92 -6.53 14.28
C GLY A 152 13.69 -6.74 15.79
N GLU A 153 13.38 -5.68 16.54
CA GLU A 153 13.13 -5.74 17.97
C GLU A 153 11.76 -6.39 18.28
N PRO A 154 11.65 -7.20 19.37
CA PRO A 154 10.35 -7.66 19.84
C PRO A 154 9.47 -6.48 20.22
N GLN A 155 8.34 -6.34 19.54
CA GLN A 155 7.32 -5.34 19.84
C GLN A 155 5.95 -5.83 19.41
N GLU A 156 4.92 -5.15 19.91
CA GLU A 156 3.54 -5.36 19.48
C GLU A 156 3.35 -4.87 18.03
N PRO A 157 2.74 -5.69 17.15
CA PRO A 157 2.43 -5.31 15.77
C PRO A 157 1.57 -4.02 15.69
N PRO A 158 1.91 -3.03 14.84
CA PRO A 158 1.18 -1.75 14.82
C PRO A 158 -0.33 -1.85 14.55
N TRP A 159 -0.74 -2.88 13.79
CA TRP A 159 -2.15 -3.09 13.44
C TRP A 159 -3.04 -3.32 14.66
N THR A 160 -2.52 -3.87 15.78
CA THR A 160 -3.30 -4.08 17.02
C THR A 160 -3.74 -2.77 17.67
N ARG A 161 -3.05 -1.67 17.35
CA ARG A 161 -3.35 -0.32 17.82
C ARG A 161 -4.10 0.52 16.78
N GLY A 162 -4.53 -0.09 15.68
CA GLY A 162 -5.21 0.62 14.60
C GLY A 162 -4.28 1.42 13.69
N LEU A 163 -2.98 1.08 13.63
CA LEU A 163 -2.00 1.70 12.73
C LEU A 163 -1.73 0.81 11.52
N GLU A 164 -2.74 0.65 10.67
CA GLU A 164 -2.68 -0.12 9.42
C GLU A 164 -3.84 0.29 8.49
N TRP A 165 -3.84 -0.18 7.23
CA TRP A 165 -5.00 -0.08 6.33
C TRP A 165 -5.85 -1.35 6.40
N PHE A 166 -7.02 -1.28 7.04
CA PHE A 166 -7.89 -2.44 7.28
C PHE A 166 -8.86 -2.67 6.12
N ALA A 167 -8.88 -3.90 5.61
CA ALA A 167 -9.78 -4.35 4.55
C ALA A 167 -10.01 -5.87 4.63
N THR A 168 -11.17 -6.34 4.20
CA THR A 168 -11.40 -7.78 4.00
C THR A 168 -10.82 -8.24 2.64
N PRO A 169 -10.62 -9.55 2.43
CA PRO A 169 -10.26 -10.06 1.10
C PRO A 169 -11.24 -9.65 0.00
N ALA A 170 -12.54 -9.53 0.33
CA ALA A 170 -13.57 -9.09 -0.60
C ALA A 170 -13.42 -7.61 -0.98
N ASP A 171 -13.05 -6.76 -0.03
CA ASP A 171 -12.78 -5.34 -0.26
C ASP A 171 -11.56 -5.14 -1.17
N ILE A 172 -10.48 -5.90 -0.93
CA ILE A 172 -9.29 -5.88 -1.77
C ILE A 172 -9.60 -6.37 -3.20
N ALA A 173 -10.38 -7.45 -3.32
CA ALA A 173 -10.84 -7.92 -4.63
C ALA A 173 -11.72 -6.89 -5.34
N ALA A 174 -12.56 -6.16 -4.61
CA ALA A 174 -13.35 -5.05 -5.16
C ALA A 174 -12.46 -3.90 -5.64
N ALA A 175 -11.41 -3.56 -4.90
CA ALA A 175 -10.43 -2.57 -5.31
C ALA A 175 -9.70 -2.96 -6.61
N HIS A 176 -9.28 -4.23 -6.74
CA HIS A 176 -8.67 -4.74 -7.98
C HIS A 176 -9.64 -4.68 -9.17
N ARG A 177 -10.92 -5.02 -8.98
CA ARG A 177 -11.94 -4.88 -10.04
C ARG A 177 -12.15 -3.42 -10.42
N GLY A 178 -12.35 -2.54 -9.44
CA GLY A 178 -12.55 -1.11 -9.68
C GLY A 178 -11.36 -0.42 -10.35
N LEU A 179 -10.13 -0.90 -10.12
CA LEU A 179 -8.94 -0.45 -10.87
C LEU A 179 -8.94 -0.95 -12.31
N ALA A 180 -9.29 -2.22 -12.53
CA ALA A 180 -9.39 -2.77 -13.89
C ALA A 180 -10.43 -2.03 -14.74
N GLU A 181 -11.61 -1.74 -14.19
CA GLU A 181 -12.66 -0.98 -14.87
C GLU A 181 -12.23 0.44 -15.26
N ARG A 182 -11.40 1.10 -14.43
CA ARG A 182 -10.82 2.40 -14.76
C ARG A 182 -9.76 2.28 -15.85
N ALA A 183 -8.98 1.20 -15.83
CA ALA A 183 -7.89 0.96 -16.77
C ALA A 183 -8.39 0.78 -18.22
N GLU A 184 -9.61 0.25 -18.41
CA GLU A 184 -10.28 0.17 -19.72
C GLU A 184 -10.35 1.51 -20.47
N ARG A 185 -10.35 2.63 -19.74
CA ARG A 185 -10.48 3.99 -20.30
C ARG A 185 -9.21 4.82 -20.16
N GLN A 186 -8.16 4.29 -19.52
CA GLN A 186 -6.93 5.01 -19.20
C GLN A 186 -5.71 4.11 -19.49
N PRO A 187 -5.10 4.19 -20.68
CA PRO A 187 -3.99 3.33 -21.09
C PRO A 187 -2.79 3.37 -20.13
N GLU A 188 -2.48 4.53 -19.54
CA GLU A 188 -1.43 4.69 -18.54
C GLU A 188 -1.72 3.85 -17.28
N LEU A 189 -2.98 3.80 -16.86
CA LEU A 189 -3.40 2.99 -15.71
C LEU A 189 -3.26 1.49 -16.00
N THR A 190 -3.56 1.04 -17.21
CA THR A 190 -3.32 -0.36 -17.63
C THR A 190 -1.85 -0.73 -17.49
N GLN A 191 -0.94 0.14 -17.97
CA GLN A 191 0.49 -0.09 -17.86
C GLN A 191 0.96 -0.11 -16.39
N ILE A 192 0.42 0.78 -15.55
CA ILE A 192 0.75 0.82 -14.12
C ILE A 192 0.24 -0.44 -13.44
N PHE A 193 -1.03 -0.82 -13.64
CA PHE A 193 -1.69 -1.91 -12.94
C PHE A 193 -1.07 -3.27 -13.26
N LEU A 194 -0.60 -3.47 -14.49
CA LEU A 194 0.05 -4.70 -14.94
C LEU A 194 1.59 -4.68 -14.81
N SER A 195 2.16 -3.62 -14.24
CA SER A 195 3.62 -3.44 -14.18
C SER A 195 4.34 -4.46 -13.29
N ASN A 196 3.63 -5.07 -12.35
CA ASN A 196 4.16 -6.09 -11.45
C ASN A 196 3.15 -7.24 -11.34
N PRO A 197 3.48 -8.45 -11.83
CA PRO A 197 2.61 -9.62 -11.70
C PRO A 197 2.80 -10.39 -10.38
N GLY A 198 3.80 -10.04 -9.54
CA GLY A 198 4.02 -10.65 -8.22
C GLY A 198 4.48 -12.10 -8.19
N LEU A 199 4.56 -12.76 -9.35
CA LEU A 199 4.91 -14.18 -9.49
C LEU A 199 6.21 -14.37 -10.29
N GLY A 200 6.99 -13.32 -10.53
CA GLY A 200 8.22 -13.40 -11.32
C GLY A 200 8.03 -14.13 -12.67
N ALA A 201 9.06 -14.88 -13.08
CA ALA A 201 9.01 -15.78 -14.23
C ALA A 201 8.53 -17.19 -13.83
N SER A 202 7.49 -17.30 -12.98
CA SER A 202 6.92 -18.59 -12.54
C SER A 202 6.71 -19.55 -13.73
N PRO A 203 7.56 -20.60 -13.86
CA PRO A 203 7.57 -21.44 -15.05
C PRO A 203 6.34 -22.34 -15.17
N GLY A 204 5.55 -22.48 -14.10
CA GLY A 204 4.32 -23.28 -14.09
C GLY A 204 3.06 -22.54 -14.56
N LEU A 205 3.11 -21.20 -14.66
CA LEU A 205 1.93 -20.43 -15.03
C LEU A 205 1.84 -20.23 -16.55
N ASP A 206 0.86 -20.87 -17.17
CA ASP A 206 0.60 -20.75 -18.60
C ASP A 206 0.13 -19.32 -18.96
N ARG A 207 1.04 -18.54 -19.56
CA ARG A 207 0.77 -17.17 -20.01
C ARG A 207 -0.13 -17.08 -21.25
N THR A 208 -0.41 -18.20 -21.92
CA THR A 208 -1.45 -18.27 -22.97
C THR A 208 -2.86 -18.35 -22.37
N VAL A 209 -2.98 -18.93 -21.18
CA VAL A 209 -4.22 -18.92 -20.39
C VAL A 209 -4.37 -17.62 -19.63
N TRP A 210 -3.30 -17.15 -18.97
CA TRP A 210 -3.28 -15.94 -18.14
C TRP A 210 -2.38 -14.84 -18.74
N PRO A 211 -2.81 -14.17 -19.82
CA PRO A 211 -2.02 -13.14 -20.47
C PRO A 211 -1.85 -11.87 -19.62
N SER A 212 -2.75 -11.62 -18.67
CA SER A 212 -2.76 -10.39 -17.87
C SER A 212 -2.89 -10.74 -16.38
N ILE A 213 -1.90 -10.29 -15.59
CA ILE A 213 -1.87 -10.50 -14.14
C ILE A 213 -1.39 -9.21 -13.48
N ALA A 214 -2.26 -8.62 -12.67
CA ALA A 214 -1.93 -7.53 -11.77
C ALA A 214 -1.67 -8.07 -10.36
N TYR A 215 -0.69 -7.51 -9.66
CA TYR A 215 -0.40 -7.84 -8.28
C TYR A 215 -0.19 -6.59 -7.42
N LYS A 216 -0.60 -6.70 -6.17
CA LYS A 216 -0.07 -5.84 -5.10
C LYS A 216 0.15 -6.65 -3.83
N GLY A 217 1.36 -6.55 -3.30
CA GLY A 217 1.70 -7.01 -1.95
C GLY A 217 1.58 -5.89 -0.92
N GLY A 218 1.36 -6.24 0.34
CA GLY A 218 1.42 -5.35 1.48
C GLY A 218 2.02 -6.08 2.67
N GLY A 219 2.93 -5.44 3.40
CA GLY A 219 3.60 -6.08 4.52
C GLY A 219 4.06 -5.05 5.53
N ASN A 220 3.86 -5.38 6.79
CA ASN A 220 4.31 -4.63 7.96
C ASN A 220 4.57 -5.64 9.08
N LEU A 221 5.12 -5.23 10.22
CA LEU A 221 5.32 -6.17 11.32
C LEU A 221 3.96 -6.77 11.73
N GLY A 222 3.86 -8.11 11.68
CA GLY A 222 2.65 -8.83 12.06
C GLY A 222 1.58 -8.95 10.99
N VAL A 223 1.77 -8.40 9.78
CA VAL A 223 0.80 -8.53 8.68
C VAL A 223 1.50 -8.76 7.34
N LEU A 224 0.92 -9.65 6.55
CA LEU A 224 1.37 -9.89 5.17
C LEU A 224 0.14 -10.17 4.30
N THR A 225 0.06 -9.47 3.17
CA THR A 225 -1.02 -9.60 2.21
C THR A 225 -0.45 -9.71 0.80
N GLY A 226 -0.99 -10.62 0.02
CA GLY A 226 -0.77 -10.71 -1.42
C GLY A 226 -2.12 -10.74 -2.14
N ALA A 227 -2.27 -9.88 -3.15
CA ALA A 227 -3.48 -9.79 -3.94
C ALA A 227 -3.14 -9.83 -5.43
N TRP A 228 -3.77 -10.75 -6.13
CA TRP A 228 -3.63 -10.94 -7.57
C TRP A 228 -4.98 -10.81 -8.25
N ARG A 229 -4.98 -10.15 -9.40
CA ARG A 229 -6.07 -10.20 -10.37
C ARG A 229 -5.51 -10.79 -11.66
N ALA A 230 -6.00 -11.96 -12.06
CA ALA A 230 -5.61 -12.62 -13.28
C ALA A 230 -6.79 -12.65 -14.26
N GLU A 231 -6.56 -12.16 -15.47
CA GLU A 231 -7.53 -12.18 -16.56
C GLU A 231 -7.12 -13.25 -17.58
N ARG A 232 -8.08 -14.07 -17.97
CA ARG A 232 -7.93 -15.15 -18.94
C ARG A 232 -7.97 -14.61 -20.36
N SER A 233 -7.46 -15.39 -21.29
CA SER A 233 -7.55 -15.09 -22.73
C SER A 233 -8.99 -15.02 -23.29
N ASP A 234 -9.98 -15.56 -22.56
CA ASP A 234 -11.41 -15.43 -22.90
C ASP A 234 -12.09 -14.19 -22.28
N GLY A 235 -11.34 -13.36 -21.53
CA GLY A 235 -11.82 -12.15 -20.85
C GLY A 235 -12.43 -12.39 -19.46
N SER A 236 -12.61 -13.64 -19.03
CA SER A 236 -12.99 -13.93 -17.64
C SER A 236 -11.83 -13.65 -16.69
N ALA A 237 -12.09 -13.33 -15.43
CA ALA A 237 -11.03 -12.98 -14.50
C ALA A 237 -11.29 -13.46 -13.07
N VAL A 238 -10.21 -13.82 -12.39
CA VAL A 238 -10.20 -14.30 -11.00
C VAL A 238 -9.39 -13.36 -10.13
N ASN A 239 -9.77 -13.24 -8.85
CA ASN A 239 -8.97 -12.54 -7.85
C ASN A 239 -8.56 -13.55 -6.78
N VAL A 240 -7.28 -13.56 -6.43
CA VAL A 240 -6.73 -14.36 -5.34
C VAL A 240 -6.20 -13.37 -4.31
N VAL A 241 -6.72 -13.43 -3.09
CA VAL A 241 -6.28 -12.57 -1.99
C VAL A 241 -5.94 -13.45 -0.81
N LEU A 242 -4.69 -13.38 -0.36
CA LEU A 242 -4.18 -14.09 0.79
C LEU A 242 -3.73 -13.08 1.83
N MET A 243 -4.19 -13.25 3.08
CA MET A 243 -3.89 -12.36 4.19
C MET A 243 -3.44 -13.17 5.40
N LEU A 244 -2.35 -12.76 6.02
CA LEU A 244 -1.83 -13.28 7.27
C LEU A 244 -1.74 -12.14 8.29
N SER A 245 -2.15 -12.41 9.53
CA SER A 245 -2.02 -11.49 10.65
C SER A 245 -1.63 -12.24 11.91
N GLY A 246 -0.74 -11.67 12.70
CA GLY A 246 -0.33 -12.16 14.01
C GLY A 246 -0.22 -10.99 14.98
N ASP A 247 -0.70 -11.18 16.20
CA ASP A 247 -0.80 -10.17 17.26
C ASP A 247 0.32 -10.28 18.32
N THR A 248 1.10 -11.36 18.27
CA THR A 248 2.27 -11.56 19.13
C THR A 248 3.57 -11.28 18.38
N SER A 249 4.63 -10.88 19.09
CA SER A 249 5.96 -10.69 18.48
C SER A 249 6.51 -11.98 17.84
N GLU A 250 6.11 -13.16 18.32
CA GLU A 250 6.50 -14.45 17.74
C GLU A 250 5.82 -14.68 16.39
N THR A 251 4.48 -14.68 16.35
CA THR A 251 3.70 -14.84 15.11
C THR A 251 4.02 -13.75 14.08
N ALA A 252 4.31 -12.52 14.54
CA ALA A 252 4.69 -11.43 13.66
C ALA A 252 6.01 -11.67 12.93
N ARG A 253 6.98 -12.30 13.61
CA ARG A 253 8.26 -12.69 12.99
C ARG A 253 8.07 -13.82 11.99
N GLU A 254 7.23 -14.81 12.30
CA GLU A 254 6.93 -15.90 11.36
C GLU A 254 6.30 -15.36 10.06
N ILE A 255 5.31 -14.47 10.19
CA ILE A 255 4.63 -13.85 9.05
C ILE A 255 5.58 -13.06 8.16
N GLN A 256 6.59 -12.40 8.75
CA GLN A 256 7.54 -11.58 7.99
C GLN A 256 8.33 -12.38 6.94
N PHE A 257 8.48 -13.69 7.12
CA PHE A 257 9.18 -14.57 6.19
C PHE A 257 8.24 -15.33 5.24
N ALA A 258 6.91 -15.21 5.39
CA ALA A 258 5.92 -16.02 4.68
C ALA A 258 5.62 -15.56 3.22
N SER A 259 6.44 -14.68 2.65
CA SER A 259 6.20 -14.12 1.30
C SER A 259 6.35 -15.17 0.19
N GLY A 260 7.24 -16.15 0.39
CA GLY A 260 7.42 -17.25 -0.55
C GLY A 260 6.21 -18.17 -0.59
N GLU A 261 5.65 -18.48 0.59
CA GLU A 261 4.47 -19.29 0.80
C GLU A 261 3.23 -18.66 0.18
N LEU A 262 3.03 -17.34 0.37
CA LEU A 262 1.93 -16.62 -0.30
C LEU A 262 2.06 -16.72 -1.83
N SER A 263 3.25 -16.46 -2.36
CA SER A 263 3.48 -16.48 -3.81
C SER A 263 3.25 -17.88 -4.39
N GLY A 264 3.76 -18.92 -3.72
CA GLY A 264 3.59 -20.31 -4.11
C GLY A 264 2.14 -20.78 -4.07
N LEU A 265 1.40 -20.45 -2.99
CA LEU A 265 -0.02 -20.80 -2.88
C LEU A 265 -0.85 -20.11 -3.96
N SER A 266 -0.55 -18.84 -4.25
CA SER A 266 -1.23 -18.07 -5.29
C SER A 266 -1.01 -18.65 -6.67
N GLN A 267 0.23 -19.03 -6.97
CA GLN A 267 0.56 -19.70 -8.23
C GLN A 267 -0.21 -21.03 -8.36
N ALA A 268 -0.21 -21.87 -7.32
CA ALA A 268 -0.93 -23.15 -7.34
C ALA A 268 -2.45 -22.97 -7.56
N ILE A 269 -3.06 -21.94 -6.96
CA ILE A 269 -4.47 -21.61 -7.19
C ILE A 269 -4.71 -21.21 -8.66
N LEU A 270 -3.85 -20.36 -9.23
CA LEU A 270 -4.00 -19.92 -10.62
C LEU A 270 -3.74 -21.05 -11.64
N GLU A 271 -2.84 -21.97 -11.33
CA GLU A 271 -2.62 -23.18 -12.12
C GLU A 271 -3.87 -24.06 -12.12
N LEU A 272 -4.41 -24.37 -10.94
CA LEU A 272 -5.64 -25.17 -10.79
C LEU A 272 -6.83 -24.53 -11.50
N LEU A 273 -7.02 -23.21 -11.35
CA LEU A 273 -8.10 -22.48 -12.01
C LEU A 273 -7.87 -22.35 -13.51
N GLY A 274 -6.62 -22.47 -13.98
CA GLY A 274 -6.21 -22.40 -15.38
C GLY A 274 -6.56 -23.64 -16.19
N GLU A 275 -6.71 -24.79 -15.54
CA GLU A 275 -7.12 -26.04 -16.17
C GLU A 275 -8.50 -25.90 -16.82
N LYS A 276 -8.65 -26.38 -18.07
CA LYS A 276 -9.97 -26.49 -18.69
C LYS A 276 -10.77 -27.59 -17.97
N PRO A 277 -12.08 -27.42 -17.73
CA PRO A 277 -12.90 -28.54 -17.29
C PRO A 277 -12.74 -29.68 -18.29
N THR A 278 -12.39 -30.87 -17.82
CA THR A 278 -12.46 -32.09 -18.61
C THR A 278 -13.94 -32.44 -18.79
N GLY A 279 -14.60 -31.80 -19.76
CA GLY A 279 -16.00 -32.00 -20.11
C GLY A 279 -16.21 -31.99 -21.61
#